data_AF-A0AAP0L0T1-F1
#
_entry.id   AF-A0AAP0L0T1-F1
#
_cell.length_a   1.000
_cell.length_b   1.000
_cell.length_c   1.000
_cell.angle_alpha   90.00
_cell.angle_beta   90.00
_cell.angle_gamma   90.00
#
_symmetry.space_group_name_H-M   'P 1'
#
loop_
_entity.id
_entity.type
_entity.pdbx_description
1 polymer ?
#
loop_
_entity_poly.entity_id
_entity_poly.type
_entity_poly.pdbx_seq_one_letter_code
_entity_poly.pdbx_strand_id
1 'polypeptide(L)'
;MKTNFQMRPSLMWIVSNFSTYSMLSRWSTYGKTACPYCMEDTDAFQLSFEGKSTWFDYHRHFLLRYSNERKNKSSFHRDRIVLDKPPANKSGEYILHKTEALGVMEVTELGSNAINNEVSKTNGWRK
;
A
#
# COMPACT_ATOMS: atom_id res chain seq x y z
N MET A 1 -49.15 -12.63 -15.30
CA MET A 1 -47.96 -13.27 -15.92
C MET A 1 -46.73 -12.84 -15.13
N LYS A 2 -45.91 -13.80 -14.66
CA LYS A 2 -44.61 -13.53 -14.02
C LYS A 2 -43.54 -13.65 -15.09
N THR A 3 -42.78 -12.59 -15.32
CA THR A 3 -41.59 -12.62 -16.18
C THR A 3 -40.35 -12.76 -15.29
N ASN A 4 -39.51 -13.77 -15.58
CA ASN A 4 -38.25 -13.96 -14.87
C ASN A 4 -37.21 -13.01 -15.45
N PHE A 5 -36.70 -12.10 -14.63
CA PHE A 5 -35.57 -11.26 -15.00
C PHE A 5 -34.28 -12.07 -14.86
N GLN A 6 -33.56 -12.28 -15.96
CA GLN A 6 -32.23 -12.89 -15.94
C GLN A 6 -31.18 -11.82 -15.59
N MET A 7 -30.74 -11.80 -14.34
CA MET A 7 -29.63 -10.96 -13.90
C MET A 7 -28.29 -11.62 -14.23
N ARG A 8 -27.38 -10.89 -14.89
CA ARG A 8 -25.98 -11.30 -15.10
C ARG A 8 -25.06 -10.36 -14.31
N PRO A 9 -24.60 -10.74 -13.11
CA PRO A 9 -23.64 -9.93 -12.37
C PRO A 9 -22.26 -9.96 -13.05
N SER A 10 -21.53 -8.84 -12.98
CA SER A 10 -20.12 -8.74 -13.38
C SER A 10 -19.33 -8.06 -12.26
N LEU A 11 -18.09 -8.53 -12.00
CA LEU A 11 -17.22 -7.97 -10.97
C LEU A 11 -16.33 -6.90 -11.60
N MET A 12 -16.55 -5.63 -11.23
CA MET A 12 -15.77 -4.50 -11.79
C MET A 12 -14.50 -4.21 -10.97
N TRP A 13 -14.59 -4.22 -9.63
CA TRP A 13 -13.43 -4.10 -8.74
C TRP A 13 -13.71 -4.70 -7.36
N ILE A 14 -12.65 -5.15 -6.69
CA ILE A 14 -12.68 -5.54 -5.28
C ILE A 14 -12.11 -4.37 -4.47
N VAL A 15 -12.93 -3.76 -3.60
CA VAL A 15 -12.42 -2.82 -2.60
C VAL A 15 -11.84 -3.64 -1.46
N SER A 16 -10.51 -3.81 -1.46
CA SER A 16 -9.81 -4.46 -0.36
C SER A 16 -9.61 -3.44 0.77
N ASN A 17 -9.91 -3.84 2.01
CA ASN A 17 -9.44 -3.09 3.17
C ASN A 17 -7.93 -3.35 3.38
N PHE A 18 -7.26 -2.60 4.26
CA PHE A 18 -5.82 -2.75 4.49
C PHE A 18 -5.40 -4.17 4.85
N SER A 19 -6.18 -4.88 5.68
CA SER A 19 -5.87 -6.27 6.08
C SER A 19 -5.99 -7.22 4.89
N THR A 20 -7.06 -7.12 4.11
CA THR A 20 -7.23 -7.90 2.88
C THR A 20 -6.15 -7.59 1.86
N TYR A 21 -5.74 -6.32 1.72
CA TYR A 21 -4.62 -5.95 0.87
C TYR A 21 -3.33 -6.63 1.34
N SER A 22 -3.03 -6.60 2.64
CA SER A 22 -1.88 -7.32 3.20
C SER A 22 -1.90 -8.81 2.85
N MET A 23 -3.07 -9.44 2.92
CA MET A 23 -3.19 -10.86 2.59
C MET A 23 -2.99 -11.14 1.09
N LEU A 24 -3.57 -10.31 0.22
CA LEU A 24 -3.53 -10.51 -1.24
C LEU A 24 -2.19 -10.11 -1.84
N SER A 25 -1.71 -8.93 -1.48
CA SER A 25 -0.42 -8.42 -1.96
C SER A 25 0.75 -9.02 -1.22
N ARG A 26 0.54 -9.63 -0.03
CA ARG A 26 1.61 -10.00 0.92
C ARG A 26 2.46 -8.82 1.39
N TRP A 27 1.99 -7.60 1.15
CA TRP A 27 2.66 -6.38 1.54
C TRP A 27 2.46 -6.09 3.03
N SER A 28 3.45 -5.49 3.67
CA SER A 28 3.32 -5.10 5.06
C SER A 28 2.33 -3.97 5.24
N THR A 29 1.43 -4.10 6.21
CA THR A 29 0.58 -2.99 6.67
C THR A 29 1.19 -2.21 7.82
N TYR A 30 2.44 -2.50 8.19
CA TYR A 30 3.09 -1.95 9.36
C TYR A 30 4.36 -1.17 9.00
N GLY A 31 4.68 -0.21 9.86
CA GLY A 31 5.92 0.56 9.76
C GLY A 31 5.93 1.56 8.61
N LYS A 32 7.14 1.86 8.13
CA LYS A 32 7.38 2.89 7.11
C LYS A 32 6.81 2.52 5.75
N THR A 33 6.83 1.24 5.41
CA THR A 33 6.36 0.71 4.13
C THR A 33 4.85 0.43 4.11
N ALA A 34 4.11 0.69 5.20
CA ALA A 34 2.70 0.31 5.35
C ALA A 34 1.74 0.82 4.25
N CYS A 35 2.11 1.85 3.49
CA CYS A 35 1.24 2.41 2.48
C CYS A 35 1.21 1.54 1.21
N PRO A 36 0.02 1.10 0.73
CA PRO A 36 -0.11 0.32 -0.50
C PRO A 36 0.16 1.14 -1.78
N TYR A 37 0.05 2.46 -1.71
CA TYR A 37 0.28 3.35 -2.86
C TYR A 37 1.75 3.73 -3.01
N CYS A 38 2.40 4.04 -1.88
CA CYS A 38 3.80 4.45 -1.84
C CYS A 38 4.73 3.24 -1.88
N MET A 39 4.35 2.17 -1.19
CA MET A 39 5.19 0.99 -1.00
C MET A 39 6.60 1.37 -0.50
N GLU A 40 7.62 1.12 -1.31
CA GLU A 40 9.03 1.45 -1.03
C GLU A 40 9.35 2.92 -1.32
N ASP A 41 8.57 3.55 -2.21
CA ASP A 41 8.70 4.96 -2.57
C ASP A 41 7.95 5.80 -1.53
N THR A 42 8.41 5.79 -0.29
CA THR A 42 7.78 6.49 0.83
C THR A 42 8.78 7.31 1.61
N ASP A 43 8.36 8.51 2.02
CA ASP A 43 9.11 9.35 2.97
C ASP A 43 8.46 9.27 4.36
N ALA A 44 8.26 8.04 4.82
CA ALA A 44 7.64 7.77 6.10
C ALA A 44 8.60 8.13 7.24
N PHE A 45 8.07 8.84 8.23
CA PHE A 45 8.80 9.33 9.39
C PHE A 45 8.20 8.78 10.68
N GLN A 46 8.95 8.85 11.78
CA GLN A 46 8.44 8.47 13.10
C GLN A 46 7.91 9.69 13.83
N LEU A 47 6.74 9.54 14.45
CA LEU A 47 6.19 10.55 15.35
C LEU A 47 7.07 10.62 16.60
N SER A 48 7.43 11.84 17.01
CA SER A 48 8.36 12.08 18.12
C SER A 48 7.86 11.56 19.47
N PHE A 49 6.54 11.53 19.68
CA PHE A 49 5.96 11.15 20.97
C PHE A 49 5.74 9.64 21.12
N GLU A 50 5.15 8.99 20.11
CA GLU A 50 4.80 7.57 20.18
C GLU A 50 5.77 6.64 19.45
N GLY A 51 6.77 7.18 18.72
CA GLY A 51 7.70 6.39 17.90
C GLY A 51 7.04 5.64 16.73
N LYS A 52 5.73 5.78 16.55
CA LYS A 52 4.96 5.15 15.47
C LYS A 52 5.37 5.75 14.13
N SER A 53 5.56 4.88 13.14
CA SER A 53 5.81 5.30 11.76
C SER A 53 4.52 5.85 11.14
N THR A 54 4.63 6.94 10.40
CA THR A 54 3.55 7.53 9.61
C THR A 54 4.05 7.88 8.23
N TRP A 55 3.22 7.65 7.22
CA TRP A 55 3.46 7.97 5.82
C TRP A 55 2.48 9.03 5.31
N PHE A 56 1.59 9.53 6.17
CA PHE A 56 0.47 10.39 5.79
C PHE A 56 0.89 11.64 5.01
N ASP A 57 2.01 12.26 5.38
CA ASP A 57 2.49 13.48 4.71
C ASP A 57 2.93 13.22 3.26
N TYR A 58 3.46 12.03 2.97
CA TYR A 58 3.85 11.65 1.61
C TYR A 58 2.64 11.58 0.66
N HIS A 59 1.41 11.43 1.17
CA HIS A 59 0.22 11.44 0.32
C HIS A 59 -0.12 12.81 -0.25
N ARG A 60 0.48 13.88 0.27
CA ARG A 60 0.31 15.23 -0.31
C ARG A 60 0.83 15.30 -1.74
N HIS A 61 1.71 14.39 -2.14
CA HIS A 61 2.16 14.26 -3.53
C HIS A 61 1.02 13.89 -4.50
N PHE A 62 -0.13 13.39 -4.03
CA PHE A 62 -1.30 13.11 -4.88
C PHE A 62 -2.25 14.31 -5.02
N LEU A 63 -2.08 15.36 -4.21
CA LEU A 63 -2.87 16.59 -4.32
C LEU A 63 -2.43 17.43 -5.52
N LEU A 64 -3.23 18.41 -5.94
CA LEU A 64 -2.86 19.33 -7.02
C LEU A 64 -1.57 20.09 -6.69
N ARG A 65 -0.62 20.16 -7.64
CA ARG A 65 0.77 20.62 -7.43
C ARG A 65 0.90 21.98 -6.71
N TYR A 66 -0.04 22.89 -6.95
CA TYR A 66 0.03 24.26 -6.44
C TYR A 66 -0.98 24.56 -5.32
N SER A 67 -1.60 23.52 -4.76
CA SER A 67 -2.61 23.67 -3.72
C SER A 67 -2.01 24.14 -2.38
N ASN A 68 -2.83 24.76 -1.55
CA ASN A 68 -2.40 25.27 -0.25
C ASN A 68 -1.99 24.14 0.70
N GLU A 69 -2.61 22.97 0.55
CA GLU A 69 -2.35 21.76 1.32
C GLU A 69 -0.92 21.26 1.11
N ARG A 70 -0.37 21.36 -0.11
CA ARG A 70 1.05 21.05 -0.39
C ARG A 70 2.04 22.06 0.17
N LYS A 71 1.59 23.30 0.45
CA LYS A 71 2.41 24.38 1.00
C LYS A 71 2.27 24.54 2.51
N ASN A 72 1.26 23.90 3.11
CA ASN A 72 0.97 23.98 4.52
C ASN A 72 2.09 23.31 5.35
N LYS A 73 2.81 24.13 6.13
CA LYS A 73 3.94 23.71 6.98
C LYS A 73 3.55 23.40 8.42
N SER A 74 2.31 23.71 8.83
CA SER A 74 1.88 23.66 10.22
C SER A 74 0.94 22.49 10.53
N SER A 75 0.04 22.14 9.60
CA SER A 75 -0.93 21.05 9.79
C SER A 75 -0.39 19.66 9.45
N PHE A 76 0.79 19.59 8.81
CA PHE A 76 1.39 18.34 8.39
C PHE A 76 2.82 18.19 8.95
N HIS A 77 3.71 17.47 8.25
CA HIS A 77 5.10 17.39 8.68
C HIS A 77 5.69 18.80 8.75
N ARG A 78 6.25 19.13 9.92
CA ARG A 78 6.70 20.49 10.23
C ARG A 78 7.69 20.98 9.17
N ASP A 79 7.51 22.24 8.78
CA ASP A 79 8.39 22.99 7.88
C ASP A 79 8.58 22.39 6.49
N ARG A 80 7.69 21.48 6.09
CA ARG A 80 7.76 20.80 4.80
C ARG A 80 6.76 21.35 3.79
N ILE A 81 7.27 21.64 2.59
CA ILE A 81 6.48 21.91 1.38
C ILE A 81 6.71 20.75 0.40
N VAL A 82 5.66 20.32 -0.29
CA VAL A 82 5.71 19.24 -1.28
C VAL A 82 5.54 19.78 -2.69
N LEU A 83 6.62 19.86 -3.47
CA LEU A 83 6.59 20.33 -4.86
C LEU A 83 6.76 19.21 -5.91
N ASP A 84 7.19 18.05 -5.45
CA ASP A 84 7.49 16.89 -6.29
C ASP A 84 6.21 16.24 -6.82
N LYS A 85 6.37 15.43 -7.87
CA LYS A 85 5.27 14.67 -8.48
C LYS A 85 4.86 13.50 -7.56
N PRO A 86 3.63 12.98 -7.70
CA PRO A 86 3.27 11.69 -7.11
C PRO A 86 4.22 10.59 -7.59
N PRO A 87 4.44 9.55 -6.77
CA PRO A 87 5.09 8.34 -7.25
C PRO A 87 4.30 7.78 -8.44
N ALA A 88 5.01 7.06 -9.32
CA ALA A 88 4.35 6.40 -10.45
C ALA A 88 3.40 5.32 -9.93
N ASN A 89 2.20 5.25 -10.51
CA ASN A 89 1.29 4.14 -10.26
C ASN A 89 1.97 2.84 -10.68
N LYS A 90 1.98 1.85 -9.79
CA LYS A 90 2.53 0.53 -10.09
C LYS A 90 1.43 -0.34 -10.70
N SER A 91 1.71 -1.00 -11.82
CA SER A 91 0.76 -1.93 -12.43
C SER A 91 0.62 -3.20 -11.59
N GLY A 92 -0.48 -3.92 -11.77
CA GLY A 92 -0.66 -5.24 -11.16
C GLY A 92 0.45 -6.21 -11.58
N GLU A 93 0.91 -6.15 -12.83
CA GLU A 93 1.98 -7.00 -13.34
C GLU A 93 3.32 -6.69 -12.65
N TYR A 94 3.63 -5.41 -12.43
CA TYR A 94 4.82 -5.03 -11.67
C TYR A 94 4.78 -5.63 -10.26
N ILE A 95 3.63 -5.52 -9.58
CA ILE A 95 3.46 -6.04 -8.22
C ILE A 95 3.57 -7.56 -8.21
N LEU A 96 2.96 -8.24 -9.18
CA LEU A 96 3.03 -9.69 -9.33
C LEU A 96 4.48 -10.15 -9.55
N HIS A 97 5.17 -9.61 -10.57
CA HIS A 97 6.55 -9.97 -10.89
C HIS A 97 7.49 -9.73 -9.70
N LYS A 98 7.29 -8.63 -8.97
CA LYS A 98 8.07 -8.35 -7.77
C LYS A 98 7.80 -9.37 -6.66
N THR A 99 6.55 -9.80 -6.50
CA THR A 99 6.15 -10.81 -5.50
C THR A 99 6.72 -12.19 -5.83
N GLU A 100 6.71 -12.57 -7.11
CA GLU A 100 7.31 -13.81 -7.62
C GLU A 100 8.84 -13.81 -7.44
N ALA A 101 9.51 -12.70 -7.75
CA ALA A 101 10.96 -12.57 -7.59
C ALA A 101 11.43 -12.68 -6.12
N LEU A 102 10.54 -12.39 -5.16
CA LEU A 102 10.81 -12.55 -3.73
C LEU A 102 10.63 -14.00 -3.24
N GLY A 103 10.09 -14.90 -4.08
CA GLY A 103 9.85 -16.30 -3.72
C GLY A 103 8.72 -16.49 -2.70
N VAL A 104 7.75 -15.57 -2.65
CA VAL A 104 6.62 -15.67 -1.73
C VAL A 104 5.62 -16.71 -2.24
N MET A 105 5.28 -17.69 -1.41
CA MET A 105 4.39 -18.81 -1.76
C MET A 105 2.90 -18.49 -1.53
N GLU A 106 2.02 -19.13 -2.31
CA GLU A 106 0.56 -19.07 -2.12
C GLU A 106 0.17 -19.54 -0.73
N VAL A 107 -0.78 -18.84 -0.10
CA VAL A 107 -1.20 -19.16 1.27
C VAL A 107 -1.83 -20.57 1.33
N THR A 108 -2.37 -21.03 0.20
CA THR A 108 -2.90 -22.36 -0.03
C THR A 108 -1.82 -23.44 -0.13
N GLU A 109 -0.57 -23.09 -0.41
CA GLU A 109 0.54 -24.03 -0.54
C GLU A 109 1.04 -24.50 0.82
N LEU A 110 1.34 -25.81 0.92
CA LEU A 110 1.92 -26.41 2.12
C LEU A 110 3.29 -25.80 2.41
N GLY A 111 3.50 -25.35 3.65
CA GLY A 111 4.76 -24.73 4.08
C GLY A 111 4.87 -23.23 3.78
N SER A 112 3.85 -22.61 3.17
CA SER A 112 3.82 -21.17 2.85
C SER A 112 4.09 -20.28 4.06
N ASN A 113 3.58 -20.63 5.23
CA ASN A 113 3.83 -19.88 6.46
C ASN A 113 5.32 -19.81 6.83
N ALA A 114 6.06 -20.92 6.71
CA ALA A 114 7.47 -20.96 7.07
C ALA A 114 8.32 -20.14 6.08
N ILE A 115 8.09 -20.36 4.78
CA ILE A 115 8.82 -19.67 3.71
C ILE A 115 8.53 -18.18 3.73
N ASN A 116 7.25 -17.79 3.79
CA ASN A 116 6.86 -16.38 3.79
C ASN A 116 7.35 -15.66 5.06
N ASN A 117 7.39 -16.34 6.22
CA ASN A 117 7.98 -15.76 7.43
C ASN A 117 9.48 -15.52 7.28
N GLU A 118 10.24 -16.41 6.63
CA GLU A 118 11.67 -16.16 6.39
C GLU A 118 11.90 -15.03 5.39
N VAL A 119 11.18 -15.03 4.26
CA VAL A 119 11.26 -13.97 3.25
C VAL A 119 11.00 -12.61 3.91
N SER A 120 9.95 -12.51 4.75
CA SER A 120 9.57 -11.27 5.42
C SER A 120 10.61 -10.68 6.38
N LYS A 121 11.55 -11.49 6.89
CA LYS A 121 12.61 -10.98 7.78
C LYS A 121 13.67 -10.18 7.02
N THR A 122 13.86 -10.50 5.74
CA THR A 122 14.94 -9.94 4.90
C THR A 122 14.50 -8.75 4.06
N ASN A 123 13.21 -8.41 4.05
CA ASN A 123 12.66 -7.33 3.25
C ASN A 123 11.50 -6.62 3.97
N GLY A 124 11.03 -5.50 3.42
CA GLY A 124 9.94 -4.71 4.00
C GLY A 124 8.55 -5.39 3.98
N TRP A 125 8.46 -6.63 3.53
CA TRP A 125 7.23 -7.41 3.36
C TRP A 125 6.93 -8.23 4.62
N ARG A 126 6.75 -7.54 5.75
CA ARG A 126 6.37 -8.16 7.03
C ARG A 126 4.87 -8.39 7.11
N LYS A 127 4.46 -9.65 7.33
CA LYS A 127 3.14 -9.95 7.90
C LYS A 127 3.08 -9.48 9.36
#